data_AF-A0A2X1AGH4-F1
#
_entry.id   AF-A0A2X1AGH4-F1
#
_cell.length_a   1.000
_cell.length_b   1.000
_cell.length_c   1.000
_cell.angle_alpha   90.00
_cell.angle_beta   90.00
_cell.angle_gamma   90.00
#
_symmetry.space_group_name_H-M   'P 1'
#
loop_
_entity.id
_entity.type
_entity.pdbx_description
1 polymer ?
#
loop_
_entity_poly.entity_id
_entity_poly.type
_entity_poly.pdbx_seq_one_letter_code
_entity_poly.pdbx_strand_id
1 'polypeptide(L)'
;MTPVIEDAAFAAAALELLPETIDADAWSAWTSAVKDKTGAKGKGLFMPLRLILTGQAHGPDMAAMIPLIGRERMIQRLKGETA
;
A
#
# COMPACT_ATOMS: atom_id res chain seq x y z
N MET A 1 -2.67 11.98 -7.90
CA MET A 1 -1.68 12.26 -6.81
C MET A 1 -0.31 11.79 -7.26
N THR A 2 0.77 12.13 -6.54
CA THR A 2 2.11 11.60 -6.84
C THR A 2 2.50 10.53 -5.80
N PRO A 3 2.62 9.24 -6.19
CA PRO A 3 3.16 8.19 -5.33
C PRO A 3 4.59 8.51 -4.91
N VAL A 4 4.96 8.19 -3.68
CA VAL A 4 6.35 8.28 -3.20
C VAL A 4 6.86 6.87 -2.92
N ILE A 5 7.76 6.38 -3.78
CA ILE A 5 8.41 5.06 -3.65
C ILE A 5 9.86 5.29 -3.25
N GLU A 6 10.18 5.03 -1.98
CA GLU A 6 11.54 5.10 -1.46
C GLU A 6 12.31 3.79 -1.66
N ASP A 7 11.57 2.66 -1.70
CA ASP A 7 12.12 1.32 -1.92
C ASP A 7 11.27 0.60 -2.97
N ALA A 8 11.86 0.40 -4.16
CA ALA A 8 11.21 -0.27 -5.27
C ALA A 8 10.99 -1.77 -5.03
N ALA A 9 11.86 -2.43 -4.26
CA ALA A 9 11.70 -3.85 -3.92
C ALA A 9 10.54 -4.03 -2.94
N PHE A 10 10.39 -3.11 -1.98
CA PHE A 10 9.24 -3.09 -1.09
C PHE A 10 7.93 -2.86 -1.85
N ALA A 11 7.90 -1.88 -2.76
CA ALA A 11 6.73 -1.60 -3.59
C ALA A 11 6.34 -2.80 -4.49
N ALA A 12 7.33 -3.47 -5.09
CA ALA A 12 7.11 -4.67 -5.88
C ALA A 12 6.57 -5.84 -5.04
N ALA A 13 7.12 -6.07 -3.84
CA ALA A 13 6.62 -7.08 -2.93
C ALA A 13 5.18 -6.78 -2.47
N ALA A 14 4.87 -5.52 -2.20
CA ALA A 14 3.52 -5.09 -1.86
C ALA A 14 2.54 -5.28 -3.03
N LEU A 15 2.95 -5.00 -4.27
CA LEU A 15 2.15 -5.23 -5.46
C LEU A 15 1.86 -6.72 -5.69
N GLU A 16 2.86 -7.58 -5.54
CA GLU A 16 2.71 -9.02 -5.73
C GLU A 16 1.70 -9.63 -4.75
N LEU A 17 1.64 -9.08 -3.53
CA LEU A 17 0.76 -9.57 -2.46
C LEU A 17 -0.60 -8.88 -2.42
N LEU A 18 -0.86 -7.92 -3.32
CA LEU A 18 -2.11 -7.16 -3.31
C LEU A 18 -3.31 -8.07 -3.61
N PRO A 19 -4.30 -8.17 -2.70
CA PRO A 19 -5.45 -9.05 -2.90
C PRO A 19 -6.30 -8.60 -4.10
N GLU A 20 -7.08 -9.54 -4.64
CA GLU A 20 -8.00 -9.27 -5.75
C GLU A 20 -9.21 -8.42 -5.31
N THR A 21 -9.66 -8.60 -4.07
CA THR A 21 -10.76 -7.85 -3.49
C THR A 21 -10.22 -6.84 -2.47
N ILE A 22 -10.69 -5.59 -2.57
CA ILE A 22 -10.30 -4.50 -1.66
C ILE A 22 -11.54 -4.10 -0.84
N ASP A 23 -11.81 -4.89 0.19
CA ASP A 23 -12.88 -4.69 1.17
C ASP A 23 -12.32 -4.20 2.53
N ALA A 24 -13.15 -4.25 3.58
CA ALA A 24 -12.78 -3.75 4.90
C ALA A 24 -11.60 -4.52 5.55
N ASP A 25 -11.41 -5.79 5.19
CA ASP A 25 -10.37 -6.66 5.77
C ASP A 25 -9.11 -6.69 4.92
N ALA A 26 -9.19 -6.26 3.65
CA ALA A 26 -8.07 -6.27 2.71
C ALA A 26 -6.81 -5.58 3.26
N TRP A 27 -6.93 -4.49 4.04
CA TRP A 27 -5.77 -3.77 4.58
C TRP A 27 -4.99 -4.61 5.58
N SER A 28 -5.68 -5.25 6.51
CA SER A 28 -5.06 -6.03 7.58
C SER A 28 -4.43 -7.30 7.04
N ALA A 29 -5.13 -7.99 6.14
CA ALA A 29 -4.64 -9.18 5.45
C ALA A 29 -3.42 -8.87 4.58
N TRP A 30 -3.51 -7.83 3.76
CA TRP A 30 -2.43 -7.44 2.85
C TRP A 30 -1.18 -6.97 3.60
N THR A 31 -1.31 -6.08 4.58
CA THR A 31 -0.15 -5.58 5.34
C THR A 31 0.51 -6.69 6.17
N SER A 32 -0.24 -7.69 6.63
CA SER A 32 0.33 -8.89 7.26
C SER A 32 1.16 -9.70 6.27
N ALA A 33 0.65 -9.96 5.07
CA ALA A 33 1.40 -10.67 4.04
C ALA A 33 2.69 -9.91 3.64
N VAL A 34 2.60 -8.58 3.48
CA VAL A 34 3.75 -7.74 3.15
C VAL A 34 4.79 -7.77 4.26
N LYS A 35 4.36 -7.69 5.52
CA LYS A 35 5.24 -7.85 6.68
C LYS A 35 5.96 -9.19 6.67
N ASP A 36 5.25 -10.28 6.42
CA ASP A 36 5.84 -11.63 6.46
C ASP A 36 6.86 -11.83 5.33
N LYS A 37 6.60 -11.26 4.15
CA LYS A 37 7.52 -11.32 3.01
C LYS A 37 8.75 -10.42 3.12
N THR A 38 8.56 -9.20 3.62
CA THR A 38 9.62 -8.17 3.63
C THR A 38 10.36 -8.07 4.96
N GLY A 39 9.78 -8.61 6.03
CA GLY A 39 10.24 -8.41 7.41
C GLY A 39 9.94 -7.01 7.98
N ALA A 40 9.32 -6.12 7.20
CA ALA A 40 9.03 -4.74 7.61
C ALA A 40 7.99 -4.67 8.73
N LYS A 41 8.17 -3.75 9.69
CA LYS A 41 7.30 -3.61 10.87
C LYS A 41 7.11 -2.16 11.28
N GLY A 42 6.00 -1.88 11.98
CA GLY A 42 5.70 -0.56 12.52
C GLY A 42 5.76 0.52 11.43
N LYS A 43 6.52 1.59 11.68
CA LYS A 43 6.69 2.69 10.71
C LYS A 43 7.26 2.20 9.36
N GLY A 44 8.21 1.27 9.36
CA GLY A 44 8.82 0.75 8.14
C GLY A 44 7.89 -0.07 7.25
N LEU A 45 6.72 -0.48 7.75
CA LEU A 45 5.68 -1.13 6.96
C LEU A 45 4.60 -0.12 6.52
N PHE A 46 4.05 0.59 7.50
CA PHE A 46 2.85 1.40 7.25
C PHE A 46 3.15 2.75 6.59
N MET A 47 4.29 3.37 6.90
CA MET A 47 4.64 4.68 6.33
C MET A 47 4.95 4.58 4.83
N PRO A 48 5.77 3.62 4.35
CA PRO A 48 5.99 3.44 2.92
C PRO A 48 4.69 3.11 2.17
N LEU A 49 3.87 2.19 2.67
CA LEU A 49 2.59 1.87 2.01
C LEU A 49 1.68 3.10 1.89
N ARG A 50 1.58 3.91 2.95
CA ARG A 50 0.81 5.15 2.90
C ARG A 50 1.40 6.12 1.86
N LEU A 51 2.70 6.36 1.89
CA LEU A 51 3.37 7.27 0.95
C LEU A 51 3.18 6.85 -0.50
N ILE A 52 3.25 5.55 -0.79
CA ILE A 52 3.02 5.02 -2.13
C ILE A 52 1.55 5.23 -2.53
N LEU A 53 0.61 4.90 -1.65
CA LEU A 53 -0.83 4.92 -1.98
C LEU A 53 -1.47 6.30 -1.93
N THR A 54 -0.92 7.23 -1.15
CA THR A 54 -1.52 8.56 -0.89
C THR A 54 -0.61 9.73 -1.23
N GLY A 55 0.70 9.52 -1.35
CA GLY A 55 1.68 10.61 -1.48
C GLY A 55 1.76 11.49 -0.23
N GLN A 56 1.19 11.07 0.90
CA GLN A 56 1.10 11.85 2.13
C GLN A 56 1.62 11.05 3.32
N ALA A 57 2.50 11.61 4.14
CA ALA A 57 2.99 10.92 5.35
C ALA A 57 1.91 10.81 6.44
N HIS A 58 0.93 11.71 6.41
CA HIS A 58 -0.17 11.81 7.37
C HIS A 58 -1.52 11.70 6.67
N GLY A 59 -2.59 11.46 7.44
CA GLY A 59 -3.93 11.33 6.88
C GLY A 59 -4.85 10.41 7.68
N PRO A 60 -6.04 10.14 7.14
CA PRO A 60 -7.03 9.26 7.75
C PRO A 60 -6.58 7.80 7.76
N ASP A 61 -7.34 6.97 8.46
CA ASP A 61 -7.08 5.54 8.57
C ASP A 61 -6.99 4.86 7.20
N MET A 62 -5.95 4.04 7.00
CA MET A 62 -5.69 3.40 5.72
C MET A 62 -6.69 2.27 5.43
N ALA A 63 -7.18 1.57 6.45
CA ALA A 63 -8.17 0.52 6.26
C ALA A 63 -9.49 1.07 5.68
N ALA A 64 -9.90 2.26 6.11
CA ALA A 64 -11.04 2.97 5.53
C ALA A 64 -10.76 3.56 4.13
N MET A 65 -9.50 3.86 3.80
CA MET A 65 -9.11 4.52 2.55
C MET A 65 -8.99 3.55 1.38
N ILE A 66 -8.41 2.36 1.58
CA ILE A 66 -8.12 1.46 0.44
C ILE A 66 -9.37 1.07 -0.38
N PRO A 67 -10.57 0.84 0.20
CA PRO A 67 -11.75 0.50 -0.59
C PRO A 67 -12.21 1.68 -1.46
N LEU A 68 -11.96 2.92 -1.01
CA LEU A 68 -12.28 4.14 -1.75
C LEU A 68 -11.28 4.40 -2.90
N ILE A 69 -10.01 4.00 -2.71
CA ILE A 69 -8.99 4.08 -3.75
C ILE A 69 -9.30 3.07 -4.86
N GLY A 70 -9.62 1.84 -4.46
CA GLY A 70 -9.88 0.72 -5.36
C GLY A 70 -8.60 0.06 -5.87
N ARG A 71 -8.70 -1.22 -6.23
CA ARG A 71 -7.55 -2.06 -6.57
C ARG A 71 -6.72 -1.53 -7.74
N GLU A 72 -7.36 -1.11 -8.82
CA GLU A 72 -6.68 -0.68 -10.03
C GLU A 72 -5.77 0.52 -9.77
N ARG A 73 -6.28 1.52 -9.03
CA ARG A 73 -5.47 2.68 -8.63
C ARG A 73 -4.33 2.29 -7.69
N MET A 74 -4.56 1.36 -6.77
CA MET A 74 -3.48 0.85 -5.90
C MET A 74 -2.37 0.22 -6.73
N ILE A 75 -2.70 -0.59 -7.75
CA ILE A 75 -1.71 -1.19 -8.67
C ILE A 75 -0.90 -0.12 -9.38
N GLN A 76 -1.58 0.87 -9.97
CA GLN A 76 -0.92 1.99 -10.67
C GLN A 76 0.04 2.72 -9.74
N ARG A 77 -0.42 3.07 -8.52
CA ARG A 77 0.39 3.78 -7.54
C ARG A 77 1.57 2.96 -7.02
N LEU A 78 1.40 1.65 -6.82
CA LEU A 78 2.47 0.73 -6.45
C LEU A 78 3.54 0.58 -7.55
N LYS A 79 3.18 0.83 -8.82
CA LYS A 79 4.11 0.95 -9.95
C LYS A 79 4.76 2.33 -10.09
N GLY A 80 4.35 3.30 -9.27
CA GLY A 80 4.81 4.70 -9.33
C GLY A 80 4.05 5.57 -10.32
N GLU A 81 2.93 5.08 -10.86
CA GLU A 81 2.09 5.81 -11.81
C GLU A 81 1.15 6.78 -11.08
N THR A 82 0.92 7.94 -11.69
CA THR A 82 -0.03 8.94 -11.17
C THR A 82 -1.47 8.50 -11.47
N ALA A 83 -2.23 8.16 -10.43
CA ALA A 83 -3.62 7.69 -10.50
C ALA A 83 -4.49 8.15 -9.31
#